data_AF-A0A9P6GZE0-F1
#
_entry.id   AF-A0A9P6GZE0-F1
#
_cell.length_a   1.000
_cell.length_b   1.000
_cell.length_c   1.000
_cell.angle_alpha   90.00
_cell.angle_beta   90.00
_cell.angle_gamma   90.00
#
_symmetry.space_group_name_H-M   'P 1'
#
loop_
_entity.id
_entity.type
_entity.pdbx_description
1 polymer ?
#
loop_
_entity_poly.entity_id
_entity_poly.type
_entity_poly.pdbx_seq_one_letter_code
_entity_poly.pdbx_strand_id
1 'polypeptide(L)'
;MDVEKSELNSKTCEKDARLLTSHEGYKYLRITENREGKTMTESINKIIKSIEAKVDALCKTNLNVKNLIRAINEYEISQINYYVGIVEMEPDQFKEINENIRRILTRHHVHQQPACKESLYLARNDLGRGLVSVEHRSERTLLQLHKALESNKKYY
;
A
#
# COMPACT_ATOMS: atom_id res chain seq x y z
N MET A 1 -12.75 -22.57 -7.38
CA MET A 1 -11.79 -22.29 -6.30
C MET A 1 -10.49 -22.88 -6.75
N ASP A 2 -9.38 -22.14 -6.69
CA ASP A 2 -8.07 -22.79 -6.75
C ASP A 2 -7.98 -23.76 -5.58
N VAL A 3 -8.06 -25.05 -5.91
CA VAL A 3 -8.22 -26.12 -4.92
C VAL A 3 -7.03 -26.16 -3.95
N GLU A 4 -5.87 -25.69 -4.40
CA GLU A 4 -4.60 -25.73 -3.64
C GLU A 4 -4.42 -24.57 -2.63
N LYS A 5 -5.16 -23.47 -2.75
CA LYS A 5 -4.85 -22.24 -1.98
C LYS A 5 -5.52 -22.14 -0.61
N SER A 6 -6.62 -22.87 -0.38
CA SER A 6 -7.42 -22.75 0.86
C SER A 6 -7.39 -24.05 1.67
N GLU A 7 -7.04 -23.94 2.96
CA GLU A 7 -7.05 -25.06 3.93
C GLU A 7 -8.44 -25.70 4.09
N LEU A 8 -9.51 -24.96 3.75
CA LEU A 8 -10.90 -25.43 3.82
C LEU A 8 -11.31 -26.32 2.63
N ASN A 9 -10.45 -26.48 1.62
CA ASN A 9 -10.73 -27.34 0.46
C ASN A 9 -10.44 -28.83 0.74
N SER A 10 -10.11 -29.20 1.99
CA SER A 10 -9.96 -30.60 2.36
C SER A 10 -11.30 -31.34 2.30
N LYS A 11 -11.28 -32.61 1.86
CA LYS A 11 -12.48 -33.47 1.77
C LYS A 11 -13.27 -33.56 3.09
N THR A 12 -12.60 -33.31 4.22
CA THR A 12 -13.18 -33.35 5.56
C THR A 12 -14.07 -32.14 5.86
N CYS A 13 -13.82 -30.99 5.22
CA CYS A 13 -14.54 -29.73 5.45
C CYS A 13 -15.59 -29.40 4.37
N GLU A 14 -15.90 -30.34 3.47
CA GLU A 14 -16.82 -30.12 2.35
C GLU A 14 -18.23 -29.70 2.81
N LYS A 15 -18.65 -30.11 4.01
CA LYS A 15 -19.94 -29.72 4.62
C LYS A 15 -19.98 -28.28 5.13
N ASP A 16 -18.82 -27.71 5.47
CA ASP A 16 -18.69 -26.35 5.99
C ASP A 16 -18.22 -25.36 4.91
N ALA A 17 -17.85 -25.87 3.73
CA ALA A 17 -17.35 -25.08 2.62
C ALA A 17 -18.49 -24.32 1.93
N ARG A 18 -18.42 -22.98 1.97
CA ARG A 18 -19.33 -22.10 1.23
C ARG A 18 -18.80 -21.87 -0.18
N LEU A 19 -19.60 -22.21 -1.20
CA LEU A 19 -19.33 -21.81 -2.58
C LEU A 19 -19.50 -20.30 -2.74
N LEU A 20 -18.45 -19.62 -3.21
CA LEU A 20 -18.50 -18.19 -3.54
C LEU A 20 -19.33 -17.99 -4.82
N THR A 21 -20.25 -17.03 -4.76
CA THR A 21 -20.98 -16.54 -5.94
C THR A 21 -20.07 -15.67 -6.83
N SER A 22 -20.46 -15.44 -8.08
CA SER A 22 -19.63 -14.72 -9.07
C SER A 22 -19.26 -13.29 -8.66
N HIS A 23 -20.01 -12.67 -7.75
CA HIS A 23 -19.80 -11.30 -7.27
C HIS A 23 -19.16 -11.25 -5.87
N GLU A 24 -19.03 -12.39 -5.20
CA GLU A 24 -18.48 -12.46 -3.84
C GLU A 24 -17.00 -12.83 -3.88
N GLY A 25 -16.20 -12.01 -3.19
CA GLY A 25 -14.80 -12.31 -2.91
C GLY A 25 -14.62 -12.86 -1.50
N TYR A 26 -13.52 -13.58 -1.29
CA TYR A 26 -13.06 -13.99 0.03
C TYR A 26 -11.86 -13.17 0.46
N LYS A 27 -11.62 -13.10 1.77
CA LYS A 27 -10.48 -12.37 2.32
C LYS A 27 -9.31 -13.32 2.55
N TYR A 28 -8.20 -13.06 1.89
CA TYR A 28 -6.95 -13.80 2.05
C TYR A 28 -5.80 -12.83 2.31
N LEU A 29 -5.06 -13.05 3.40
CA LEU A 29 -3.92 -12.21 3.82
C LEU A 29 -4.20 -10.69 3.68
N ARG A 30 -5.38 -10.25 4.14
CA ARG A 30 -5.88 -8.86 4.11
C ARG A 30 -6.28 -8.30 2.74
N ILE A 31 -6.21 -9.09 1.68
CA ILE A 31 -6.68 -8.74 0.33
C ILE A 31 -8.01 -9.46 0.07
N THR A 32 -8.94 -8.82 -0.63
CA THR A 32 -10.15 -9.49 -1.11
C THR A 32 -9.90 -9.99 -2.52
N GLU A 33 -9.99 -11.31 -2.69
CA GLU A 33 -9.79 -12.02 -3.95
C GLU A 33 -11.10 -12.60 -4.46
N ASN A 34 -11.26 -12.65 -5.77
CA ASN A 34 -12.38 -13.35 -6.41
C ASN A 34 -12.12 -14.87 -6.45
N ARG A 35 -13.08 -15.64 -6.97
CA ARG A 35 -12.96 -17.10 -7.12
C ARG A 35 -11.76 -17.56 -7.97
N GLU A 36 -11.23 -16.70 -8.84
CA GLU A 36 -10.06 -16.92 -9.71
C GLU A 36 -8.73 -16.52 -9.04
N GLY A 37 -8.75 -16.13 -7.76
CA GLY A 37 -7.56 -15.67 -7.04
C GLY A 37 -7.06 -14.28 -7.45
N LYS A 38 -7.82 -13.55 -8.29
CA LYS A 38 -7.49 -12.17 -8.68
C LYS A 38 -7.97 -11.18 -7.64
N THR A 39 -7.18 -10.14 -7.43
CA THR A 39 -7.54 -9.07 -6.49
C THR A 39 -8.75 -8.28 -7.00
N MET A 40 -9.74 -8.10 -6.13
CA MET A 40 -10.88 -7.23 -6.44
C MET A 40 -10.49 -5.75 -6.40
N THR A 41 -11.01 -4.95 -7.34
CA THR A 41 -10.78 -3.50 -7.41
C THR A 41 -11.18 -2.77 -6.11
N GLU A 42 -12.22 -3.25 -5.42
CA GLU A 42 -12.61 -2.74 -4.11
C GLU A 42 -11.49 -2.80 -3.05
N SER A 43 -10.59 -3.77 -3.17
CA SER A 43 -9.46 -3.93 -2.23
C SER A 43 -8.53 -2.72 -2.31
N ILE A 44 -8.28 -2.18 -3.51
CA ILE A 44 -7.42 -1.01 -3.70
C ILE A 44 -8.01 0.20 -2.98
N ASN A 45 -9.29 0.47 -3.19
CA ASN A 45 -10.00 1.57 -2.51
C ASN A 45 -9.98 1.42 -0.98
N LYS A 46 -10.10 0.20 -0.46
CA LYS A 46 -9.99 -0.09 0.98
C LYS A 46 -8.58 0.19 1.51
N ILE A 47 -7.54 -0.15 0.74
CA ILE A 47 -6.14 0.14 1.09
C ILE A 47 -5.89 1.65 1.14
N ILE A 48 -6.29 2.40 0.11
CA ILE A 48 -6.13 3.85 0.04
C ILE A 48 -6.80 4.53 1.24
N LYS A 49 -8.07 4.21 1.51
CA LYS A 49 -8.82 4.74 2.66
C LYS A 49 -8.18 4.37 4.00
N SER A 50 -7.64 3.17 4.13
CA SER A 50 -6.94 2.75 5.35
C SER A 50 -5.66 3.58 5.57
N ILE A 51 -4.91 3.88 4.51
CA ILE A 51 -3.69 4.71 4.62
C ILE A 51 -4.09 6.14 5.02
N GLU A 52 -5.08 6.71 4.35
CA GLU A 52 -5.59 8.05 4.68
C GLU A 52 -6.04 8.17 6.14
N ALA A 53 -6.85 7.22 6.61
CA ALA A 53 -7.36 7.24 7.98
C ALA A 53 -6.23 7.20 9.02
N LYS A 54 -5.19 6.40 8.77
CA LYS A 54 -4.05 6.30 9.70
C LYS A 54 -3.13 7.52 9.63
N VAL A 55 -2.88 8.07 8.44
CA VAL A 55 -2.12 9.33 8.29
C VAL A 55 -2.86 10.47 8.98
N ASP A 56 -4.19 10.56 8.83
CA ASP A 56 -5.02 11.55 9.52
C ASP A 56 -4.97 11.37 11.05
N ALA A 57 -5.01 10.13 11.53
CA ALA A 57 -4.84 9.82 12.96
C ALA A 57 -3.45 10.23 13.48
N LEU A 58 -2.38 9.98 12.72
CA LEU A 58 -1.02 10.41 13.06
C LEU A 58 -0.92 11.93 13.13
N CYS A 59 -1.55 12.66 12.22
CA CYS A 59 -1.54 14.12 12.22
C CYS A 59 -2.23 14.74 13.44
N LYS A 60 -3.16 14.02 14.08
CA LYS A 60 -3.84 14.44 15.31
C LYS A 60 -3.01 14.21 16.59
N THR A 61 -1.87 13.54 16.47
CA THR A 61 -0.98 13.31 17.63
C THR A 61 -0.14 14.55 17.94
N ASN A 62 0.34 14.67 19.17
CA ASN A 62 1.24 15.76 19.59
C ASN A 62 2.71 15.53 19.18
N LEU A 63 2.95 14.84 18.06
CA LEU A 63 4.30 14.61 17.55
C LEU A 63 4.85 15.87 16.87
N ASN A 64 6.12 16.18 17.11
CA ASN A 64 6.80 17.20 16.32
C ASN A 64 6.87 16.78 14.84
N VAL A 65 6.99 17.75 13.93
CA VAL A 65 6.96 17.50 12.48
C VAL A 65 8.06 16.52 12.03
N LYS A 66 9.22 16.48 12.70
CA LYS A 66 10.29 15.51 12.39
C LYS A 66 9.84 14.08 12.69
N ASN A 67 9.27 13.86 13.86
CA ASN A 67 8.80 12.57 14.32
C ASN A 67 7.53 12.14 13.59
N LEU A 68 6.65 13.09 13.25
CA LEU A 68 5.43 12.82 12.47
C LEU A 68 5.76 12.29 11.07
N ILE A 69 6.64 12.98 10.33
CA ILE A 69 7.05 12.50 9.00
C ILE A 69 7.75 11.14 9.08
N ARG A 70 8.59 10.93 10.11
CA ARG A 70 9.20 9.62 10.35
C ARG A 70 8.14 8.54 10.59
N ALA A 71 7.14 8.81 11.44
CA ALA A 71 6.05 7.88 11.71
C ALA A 71 5.25 7.55 10.45
N ILE A 72 4.93 8.54 9.61
CA ILE A 72 4.23 8.30 8.34
C ILE A 72 5.06 7.39 7.41
N ASN A 73 6.37 7.65 7.31
CA ASN A 73 7.26 6.82 6.49
C ASN A 73 7.36 5.38 7.00
N GLU A 74 7.50 5.19 8.31
CA GLU A 74 7.74 3.89 8.94
C GLU A 74 6.48 3.05 9.10
N TYR A 75 5.33 3.66 9.43
CA TYR A 75 4.10 2.93 9.73
C TYR A 75 3.13 2.87 8.56
N GLU A 76 3.02 3.92 7.75
CA GLU A 76 2.00 4.00 6.70
C GLU A 76 2.56 3.69 5.33
N ILE A 77 3.62 4.37 4.92
CA ILE A 77 4.22 4.16 3.59
C ILE A 77 4.88 2.77 3.50
N SER A 78 5.37 2.22 4.61
CA SER A 78 5.89 0.86 4.65
C SER A 78 4.85 -0.22 4.33
N GLN A 79 3.56 0.02 4.60
CA GLN A 79 2.48 -0.94 4.30
C GLN A 79 2.36 -1.18 2.80
N ILE A 80 2.72 -0.19 1.98
CA ILE A 80 2.65 -0.26 0.52
C ILE A 80 3.61 -1.33 0.00
N ASN A 81 4.73 -1.56 0.66
CA ASN A 81 5.69 -2.61 0.29
C ASN A 81 5.05 -4.00 0.21
N TYR A 82 4.02 -4.27 1.03
CA TYR A 82 3.30 -5.54 1.01
C TYR A 82 2.41 -5.67 -0.24
N TYR A 83 1.74 -4.59 -0.64
CA TYR A 83 0.78 -4.63 -1.74
C TYR A 83 1.45 -4.51 -3.12
N VAL A 84 2.62 -3.85 -3.20
CA VAL A 84 3.36 -3.67 -4.44
C VAL A 84 3.81 -5.03 -4.99
N GLY A 85 3.38 -5.36 -6.21
CA GLY A 85 3.69 -6.62 -6.88
C GLY A 85 2.73 -7.77 -6.57
N ILE A 86 1.85 -7.62 -5.56
CA ILE A 86 0.75 -8.57 -5.27
C ILE A 86 -0.57 -8.04 -5.85
N VAL A 87 -0.84 -6.76 -5.62
CA VAL A 87 -2.03 -6.08 -6.12
C VAL A 87 -1.65 -5.34 -7.39
N GLU A 88 -2.41 -5.58 -8.46
CA GLU A 88 -2.30 -4.85 -9.73
C GLU A 88 -2.78 -3.41 -9.51
N MET A 89 -1.85 -2.52 -9.13
CA MET A 89 -2.09 -1.10 -8.99
C MET A 89 -1.49 -0.34 -10.16
N GLU A 90 -2.29 0.56 -10.73
CA GLU A 90 -1.84 1.47 -11.79
C GLU A 90 -0.96 2.59 -11.22
N PRO A 91 -0.01 3.15 -12.00
CA PRO A 91 0.83 4.28 -11.58
C PRO A 91 0.03 5.46 -11.02
N ASP A 92 -1.14 5.75 -11.60
CA ASP A 92 -1.99 6.85 -11.17
C ASP A 92 -2.61 6.64 -9.79
N GLN A 93 -2.81 5.39 -9.36
CA GLN A 93 -3.28 5.09 -8.00
C GLN A 93 -2.19 5.39 -6.96
N PHE A 94 -0.92 5.17 -7.29
CA PHE A 94 0.18 5.59 -6.40
C PHE A 94 0.31 7.11 -6.31
N LYS A 95 0.06 7.83 -7.41
CA LYS A 95 0.01 9.30 -7.42
C LYS A 95 -1.16 9.81 -6.58
N GLU A 96 -2.32 9.17 -6.66
CA GLU A 96 -3.50 9.50 -5.86
C GLU A 96 -3.19 9.39 -4.35
N ILE A 97 -2.53 8.31 -3.91
CA ILE A 97 -2.11 8.16 -2.50
C ILE A 97 -1.20 9.32 -2.09
N ASN A 98 -0.21 9.67 -2.93
CA ASN A 98 0.69 10.80 -2.69
C ASN A 98 -0.06 12.14 -2.58
N GLU A 99 -1.09 12.36 -3.41
CA GLU A 99 -1.94 13.55 -3.36
C GLU A 99 -2.80 13.60 -2.09
N ASN A 100 -3.41 12.48 -1.73
CA ASN A 100 -4.28 12.41 -0.55
C ASN A 100 -3.48 12.62 0.74
N ILE A 101 -2.27 12.05 0.86
CA ILE A 101 -1.36 12.32 1.97
C ILE A 101 -1.01 13.81 2.04
N ARG A 102 -0.66 14.45 0.91
CA ARG A 102 -0.37 15.89 0.87
C ARG A 102 -1.55 16.74 1.29
N ARG A 103 -2.77 16.37 0.86
CA ARG A 103 -4.02 17.04 1.23
C ARG A 103 -4.25 16.95 2.75
N ILE A 104 -4.03 15.80 3.35
CA ILE A 104 -4.14 15.60 4.80
C ILE A 104 -3.11 16.45 5.54
N LEU A 105 -1.84 16.41 5.13
CA LEU A 105 -0.77 17.21 5.76
C LEU A 105 -1.04 18.71 5.68
N THR A 106 -1.62 19.17 4.57
CA THR A 106 -2.03 20.58 4.39
C THR A 106 -3.17 20.95 5.34
N ARG A 107 -4.19 20.09 5.43
CA ARG A 107 -5.36 20.29 6.30
C ARG A 107 -4.96 20.43 7.76
N HIS A 108 -3.98 19.64 8.21
CA HIS A 108 -3.43 19.70 9.58
C HIS A 108 -2.30 20.73 9.75
N HIS A 109 -2.09 21.60 8.77
CA HIS A 109 -1.06 22.66 8.79
C HIS A 109 0.39 22.16 9.01
N VAL A 110 0.67 20.88 8.71
CA VAL A 110 2.02 20.29 8.80
C VAL A 110 2.90 20.76 7.65
N HIS A 111 2.30 20.96 6.48
CA HIS A 111 2.94 21.51 5.28
C HIS A 111 2.01 22.53 4.65
N GLN A 112 2.50 23.73 4.35
CA GLN A 112 1.65 24.78 3.81
C GLN A 112 1.54 24.65 2.29
N GLN A 113 0.37 24.96 1.73
CA GLN A 113 0.12 24.95 0.27
C GLN A 113 1.10 25.77 -0.58
N PRO A 114 1.57 26.96 -0.14
CA PRO A 114 2.57 27.72 -0.87
C PRO A 114 3.96 27.08 -0.87
N ALA A 115 4.19 26.06 -0.03
CA ALA A 115 5.48 25.42 0.04
C ALA A 115 5.72 24.53 -1.18
N CYS A 116 6.97 24.51 -1.62
CA CYS A 116 7.44 23.72 -2.75
C CYS A 116 7.20 22.21 -2.52
N LYS A 117 6.55 21.55 -3.50
CA LYS A 117 6.25 20.11 -3.49
C LYS A 117 7.54 19.30 -3.37
N GLU A 118 8.59 19.69 -4.09
CA GLU A 118 9.87 18.98 -4.11
C GLU A 118 10.52 18.99 -2.71
N SER A 119 10.41 20.10 -1.97
CA SER A 119 10.95 20.21 -0.61
C SER A 119 10.32 19.23 0.38
N LEU A 120 9.06 18.81 0.14
CA LEU A 120 8.40 17.81 0.98
C LEU A 120 9.09 16.44 0.89
N TYR A 121 9.48 16.03 -0.32
CA TYR A 121 10.06 14.72 -0.59
C TYR A 121 11.59 14.69 -0.46
N LEU A 122 12.24 15.85 -0.59
CA LEU A 122 13.69 15.99 -0.45
C LEU A 122 14.14 15.54 0.96
N ALA A 123 15.31 14.92 1.04
CA ALA A 123 15.85 14.43 2.29
C ALA A 123 16.07 15.57 3.30
N ARG A 124 15.96 15.27 4.59
CA ARG A 124 16.16 16.28 5.65
C ARG A 124 17.58 16.83 5.71
N ASN A 125 18.57 16.01 5.35
CA ASN A 125 19.97 16.44 5.28
C ASN A 125 20.17 17.47 4.14
N ASP A 126 19.30 17.42 3.13
CA ASP A 126 19.33 18.30 1.96
C ASP A 126 18.29 19.43 2.12
N LEU A 127 18.03 19.88 3.35
CA LEU A 127 17.07 20.96 3.68
C LEU A 127 15.60 20.67 3.34
N GLY A 128 15.25 19.40 3.06
CA GLY A 128 13.87 18.96 2.83
C GLY A 128 13.12 18.52 4.09
N ARG A 129 11.92 17.96 3.89
CA ARG A 129 11.08 17.38 4.97
C ARG A 129 11.23 15.87 5.10
N GLY A 130 11.68 15.19 4.05
CA GLY A 130 12.01 13.76 4.06
C GLY A 130 10.79 12.83 4.04
N LEU A 131 9.65 13.27 3.50
CA LEU A 131 8.53 12.36 3.24
C LEU A 131 8.90 11.43 2.08
N VAL A 132 8.62 10.14 2.19
CA VAL A 132 8.89 9.21 1.09
C VAL A 132 7.76 9.28 0.06
N SER A 133 8.10 9.43 -1.22
CA SER A 133 7.12 9.32 -2.30
C SER A 133 6.70 7.87 -2.48
N VAL A 134 5.39 7.63 -2.43
CA VAL A 134 4.80 6.30 -2.63
C VAL A 134 5.09 5.76 -4.03
N GLU A 135 4.89 6.61 -5.05
CA GLU A 135 5.19 6.31 -6.46
C GLU A 135 6.64 5.87 -6.66
N HIS A 136 7.60 6.67 -6.19
CA HIS A 136 9.01 6.32 -6.35
C HIS A 136 9.39 5.06 -5.57
N ARG A 137 8.75 4.84 -4.41
CA ARG A 137 8.98 3.64 -3.60
C ARG A 137 8.43 2.38 -4.27
N SER A 138 7.25 2.45 -4.89
CA SER A 138 6.67 1.30 -5.60
C SER A 138 7.50 0.93 -6.83
N GLU A 139 7.92 1.91 -7.63
CA GLU A 139 8.84 1.71 -8.76
C GLU A 139 10.13 1.02 -8.34
N ARG A 140 10.77 1.53 -7.28
CA ARG A 140 12.00 0.95 -6.74
C ARG A 140 11.80 -0.50 -6.28
N THR A 141 10.67 -0.77 -5.62
CA THR A 141 10.35 -2.11 -5.11
C THR A 141 10.14 -3.10 -6.26
N LEU A 142 9.39 -2.70 -7.30
CA LEU A 142 9.17 -3.52 -8.51
C LEU A 142 10.49 -3.78 -9.25
N LEU A 143 11.35 -2.77 -9.38
CA LEU A 143 12.67 -2.93 -10.00
C LEU A 143 13.55 -3.91 -9.21
N GLN A 144 13.52 -3.85 -7.88
CA GLN A 144 14.25 -4.77 -7.02
C GLN A 144 13.74 -6.21 -7.17
N LEU A 145 12.41 -6.38 -7.19
CA LEU A 145 11.77 -7.68 -7.43
C LEU A 145 12.20 -8.25 -8.79
N HIS A 146 12.14 -7.45 -9.86
CA HIS A 146 12.56 -7.87 -11.19
C HIS A 146 14.02 -8.35 -11.21
N LYS A 147 14.95 -7.55 -10.67
CA LYS A 147 16.37 -7.90 -10.59
C LYS A 147 16.62 -9.19 -9.80
N ALA A 148 15.87 -9.40 -8.72
CA ALA A 148 15.96 -10.62 -7.92
C ALA A 148 15.51 -11.86 -8.72
N LEU A 149 14.39 -11.75 -9.44
CA LEU A 149 13.88 -12.82 -10.30
C LEU A 149 14.84 -13.14 -11.44
N GLU A 150 15.41 -12.14 -12.11
CA GLU A 150 16.43 -12.33 -13.15
C GLU A 150 17.70 -12.99 -12.63
N SER A 151 18.15 -12.60 -11.43
CA SER A 151 19.31 -13.20 -10.80
C SER A 151 19.06 -14.67 -10.49
N ASN A 152 17.86 -15.02 -10.01
CA ASN A 152 17.48 -16.40 -9.70
C ASN A 152 17.36 -17.28 -10.95
N LYS A 153 16.94 -16.71 -12.08
CA LYS A 153 16.92 -17.43 -13.37
C LYS A 153 18.30 -17.90 -13.85
N LYS A 154 19.40 -17.37 -13.32
CA LYS A 154 20.75 -17.82 -13.67
C LYS A 154 21.15 -19.13 -12.98
N TYR A 155 20.41 -19.54 -11.96
CA TYR A 155 20.70 -20.73 -11.15
C TYR A 155 19.81 -21.93 -11.51
N TYR A 156 18.90 -21.77 -12.48
CA TYR A 156 18.05 -22.80 -13.07
C TYR A 156 18.27 -22.82 -14.58
#